data_AF-A0AAN8IUF7-F1
#
_entry.id   AF-A0AAN8IUF7-F1
#
_cell.length_a   1.000
_cell.length_b   1.000
_cell.length_c   1.000
_cell.angle_alpha   90.00
_cell.angle_beta   90.00
_cell.angle_gamma   90.00
#
_symmetry.space_group_name_H-M   'P 1'
#
loop_
_entity.id
_entity.type
_entity.pdbx_description
1 polymer ?
#
loop_
_entity_poly.entity_id
_entity_poly.type
_entity_poly.pdbx_seq_one_letter_code
_entity_poly.pdbx_strand_id
1 'polypeptide(L)'
;MYEFTIGPLGEWSGTAKVIAKSSSIFEEIADVICVTVSSTLDYSPSTWKYITKAAGLAEYKKAFKKAKEGLKQWLNHGDILIVNTSETKIQKDDCAVCLKALDGDDESGEACELPCGHQYHVQCFEEYISHPSSKKCCPLCCKYFEIPMGDQPREAQMLINKNYHLKLPGHEDSEFTYEIQYSVPHGVQEASHIRPGKLFTGTQRRAYVPGTPEGTQVMRLLKFAFERRLTFTV
;
A
#
# COMPACT_ATOMS: atom_id res chain seq x y z
N MET A 1 8.32 -24.75 15.59
CA MET A 1 6.96 -24.24 15.34
C MET A 1 6.20 -25.32 14.63
N TYR A 2 5.11 -25.79 15.21
CA TYR A 2 4.17 -26.56 14.41
C TYR A 2 3.12 -25.56 13.91
N GLU A 3 3.22 -25.23 12.64
CA GLU A 3 2.13 -24.62 11.90
C GLU A 3 1.12 -25.74 11.67
N PHE A 4 -0.05 -25.63 12.30
CA PHE A 4 -1.16 -26.48 11.96
C PHE A 4 -2.25 -25.57 11.44
N THR A 5 -2.60 -25.76 10.19
CA THR A 5 -3.87 -25.28 9.66
C THR A 5 -4.94 -26.03 10.43
N ILE A 6 -5.51 -25.37 11.44
CA ILE A 6 -6.77 -25.83 12.00
C ILE A 6 -7.77 -25.63 10.85
N GLY A 7 -8.34 -26.73 10.37
CA GLY A 7 -9.36 -26.71 9.32
C GLY A 7 -10.57 -25.84 9.69
N PRO A 8 -11.62 -25.80 8.85
CA PRO A 8 -12.73 -24.87 9.04
C PRO A 8 -13.30 -24.97 10.47
N LEU A 9 -13.18 -23.86 11.20
CA LEU A 9 -13.74 -23.70 12.54
C LEU A 9 -15.17 -23.17 12.39
N GLY A 10 -16.11 -24.09 12.16
CA GLY A 10 -17.48 -23.72 11.80
C GLY A 10 -17.54 -23.19 10.36
N GLU A 11 -18.17 -22.04 10.14
CA GLU A 11 -18.28 -21.37 8.83
C GLU A 11 -17.04 -20.56 8.44
N TRP A 12 -15.99 -20.56 9.26
CA TRP A 12 -14.79 -19.76 9.04
C TRP A 12 -13.80 -20.41 8.06
N SER A 13 -13.35 -19.64 7.07
CA SER A 13 -12.46 -20.06 5.96
C SER A 13 -11.05 -19.47 6.02
N GLY A 14 -10.68 -18.77 7.09
CA GLY A 14 -9.38 -18.09 7.23
C GLY A 14 -8.20 -18.99 7.63
N THR A 15 -7.05 -18.38 7.92
CA THR A 15 -5.86 -19.07 8.48
C THR A 15 -5.67 -18.76 9.96
N ALA A 16 -5.49 -19.80 10.78
CA ALA A 16 -5.43 -19.69 12.23
C ALA A 16 -3.98 -19.92 12.66
N LYS A 17 -3.40 -18.95 13.38
CA LYS A 17 -2.04 -19.09 13.90
C LYS A 17 -2.09 -19.47 15.36
N VAL A 18 -1.65 -20.70 15.64
CA VAL A 18 -1.48 -21.20 17.00
C VAL A 18 -0.12 -20.78 17.51
N ILE A 19 -0.09 -19.84 18.47
CA ILE A 19 1.16 -19.43 19.12
C ILE A 19 1.43 -20.38 20.28
N ALA A 20 1.89 -21.60 19.96
CA ALA A 20 2.48 -22.49 20.94
C ALA A 20 3.96 -22.13 21.11
N LYS A 21 4.37 -21.82 22.35
CA LYS A 21 5.71 -21.31 22.66
C LYS A 21 6.80 -22.35 22.34
N SER A 22 7.54 -22.15 21.26
CA SER A 22 9.01 -22.26 21.25
C SER A 22 9.60 -21.49 20.05
N SER A 23 10.32 -20.41 20.41
CA SER A 23 11.28 -19.63 19.61
C SER A 23 10.88 -19.11 18.21
N SER A 24 10.63 -17.79 18.19
CA SER A 24 10.93 -16.77 17.16
C SER A 24 10.54 -17.04 15.71
N ILE A 25 9.52 -16.35 15.17
CA ILE A 25 9.37 -16.12 13.72
C ILE A 25 8.79 -14.72 13.40
N PHE A 26 9.32 -14.16 12.32
CA PHE A 26 9.02 -12.89 11.67
C PHE A 26 7.75 -12.93 10.78
N GLU A 27 7.13 -11.75 10.70
CA GLU A 27 6.19 -11.22 9.69
C GLU A 27 5.33 -12.14 8.83
N GLU A 28 4.06 -12.21 9.22
CA GLU A 28 2.90 -12.43 8.33
C GLU A 28 1.63 -11.86 9.03
N ILE A 29 0.65 -11.41 8.25
CA ILE A 29 -0.65 -10.92 8.75
C ILE A 29 -1.43 -12.10 9.35
N ALA A 30 -2.10 -11.89 10.49
CA ALA A 30 -2.93 -12.89 11.15
C ALA A 30 -4.34 -12.31 11.39
N ASP A 31 -5.38 -13.09 11.13
CA ASP A 31 -6.78 -12.67 11.33
C ASP A 31 -7.36 -13.24 12.63
N VAL A 32 -6.89 -14.43 13.02
CA VAL A 32 -7.25 -15.10 14.27
C VAL A 32 -5.99 -15.49 15.04
N ILE A 33 -5.94 -15.15 16.33
CA ILE A 33 -4.85 -15.49 17.24
C ILE A 33 -5.34 -16.49 18.28
N CYS A 34 -4.77 -17.70 18.28
CA CYS A 34 -5.02 -18.70 19.31
C CYS A 34 -3.97 -18.60 20.42
N VAL A 35 -4.42 -18.45 21.67
CA VAL A 35 -3.54 -18.42 22.85
C VAL A 35 -3.89 -19.55 23.81
N THR A 36 -2.87 -20.26 24.30
CA THR A 36 -3.05 -21.23 25.37
C THR A 36 -3.12 -20.52 26.72
N VAL A 37 -4.08 -20.91 27.54
CA VAL A 37 -4.33 -20.28 28.84
C VAL A 37 -3.48 -20.96 29.91
N SER A 38 -2.65 -20.18 30.60
CA SER A 38 -2.07 -20.55 31.90
C SER A 38 -3.05 -20.21 33.02
N SER A 39 -2.79 -20.66 34.25
CA SER A 39 -3.62 -20.34 35.42
C SER A 39 -3.82 -18.83 35.68
N THR A 40 -3.03 -17.94 35.06
CA THR A 40 -3.14 -16.49 35.25
C THR A 40 -3.61 -15.70 34.03
N LEU A 41 -3.84 -16.35 32.86
CA LEU A 41 -4.12 -15.67 31.58
C LEU A 41 -3.05 -14.63 31.14
N ASP A 42 -1.92 -14.56 31.83
CA ASP A 42 -0.85 -13.61 31.52
C ASP A 42 0.02 -14.08 30.36
N TYR A 43 0.20 -13.21 29.39
CA TYR A 43 1.09 -13.46 28.26
C TYR A 43 2.55 -13.42 28.70
N SER A 44 3.38 -14.26 28.09
CA SER A 44 4.82 -14.00 28.13
C SER A 44 5.12 -12.68 27.40
N PRO A 45 6.14 -11.90 27.82
CA PRO A 45 6.48 -10.63 27.16
C PRO A 45 6.69 -10.75 25.64
N SER A 46 7.29 -11.86 25.20
CA SER A 46 7.50 -12.15 23.78
C SER A 46 6.20 -12.42 23.02
N THR A 47 5.27 -13.16 23.64
CA THR A 47 3.94 -13.43 23.10
C THR A 47 3.14 -12.13 22.99
N TRP A 48 3.15 -11.31 24.05
CA TRP A 48 2.47 -10.01 24.07
C TRP A 48 2.97 -9.08 22.95
N LYS A 49 4.29 -8.96 22.80
CA LYS A 49 4.90 -8.14 21.75
C LYS A 49 4.52 -8.60 20.34
N TYR A 50 4.44 -9.91 20.12
CA TYR A 50 4.04 -10.45 18.83
C TYR A 50 2.56 -10.18 18.53
N ILE A 51 1.69 -10.51 19.49
CA ILE A 51 0.24 -10.31 19.36
C ILE A 51 -0.10 -8.85 19.07
N THR A 52 0.50 -7.93 19.83
CA THR A 52 0.26 -6.49 19.66
C THR A 52 0.86 -5.95 18.37
N LYS A 53 1.96 -6.52 17.86
CA LYS A 53 2.48 -6.21 16.51
C LYS A 53 1.55 -6.74 15.41
N ALA A 54 1.00 -7.94 15.57
CA ALA A 54 0.19 -8.62 14.55
C ALA A 54 -1.25 -8.09 14.46
N ALA A 55 -1.87 -7.79 15.60
CA ALA A 55 -3.28 -7.40 15.68
C ALA A 55 -3.49 -5.91 15.97
N GLY A 56 -2.46 -5.17 16.40
CA GLY A 56 -2.64 -3.84 16.99
C GLY A 56 -2.99 -3.93 18.48
N LEU A 57 -2.42 -3.02 19.29
CA LEU A 57 -2.52 -3.07 20.75
C LEU A 57 -3.94 -2.82 21.26
N ALA A 58 -4.64 -1.82 20.70
CA ALA A 58 -5.97 -1.42 21.15
C ALA A 58 -7.02 -2.42 20.66
N GLU A 59 -6.85 -2.86 19.42
CA GLU A 59 -7.65 -3.81 18.67
C GLU A 59 -7.60 -5.17 19.35
N TYR A 60 -6.40 -5.68 19.65
CA TYR A 60 -6.26 -6.94 20.39
C TYR A 60 -6.92 -6.89 21.76
N LYS A 61 -6.75 -5.81 22.53
CA LYS A 61 -7.37 -5.68 23.86
C LYS A 61 -8.90 -5.72 23.76
N LYS A 62 -9.48 -5.07 22.75
CA LYS A 62 -10.92 -5.09 22.48
C LYS A 62 -11.39 -6.51 22.11
N ALA A 63 -10.70 -7.18 21.18
CA ALA A 63 -10.99 -8.54 20.76
C ALA A 63 -10.86 -9.55 21.90
N PHE A 64 -9.79 -9.47 22.70
CA PHE A 64 -9.55 -10.34 23.84
C PHE A 64 -10.62 -10.19 24.92
N LYS A 65 -11.03 -8.94 25.21
CA LYS A 65 -12.13 -8.68 26.15
C LYS A 65 -13.43 -9.31 25.66
N LYS A 66 -13.79 -9.14 24.39
CA LYS A 66 -14.98 -9.76 23.77
C LYS A 66 -14.92 -11.29 23.87
N ALA A 67 -13.78 -11.89 23.51
CA ALA A 67 -13.58 -13.33 23.59
C ALA A 67 -13.71 -13.86 25.03
N LYS A 68 -13.19 -13.11 26.01
CA LYS A 68 -13.28 -13.45 27.44
C LYS A 68 -14.71 -13.34 27.97
N GLU A 69 -15.46 -12.30 27.57
CA GLU A 69 -16.86 -12.10 27.96
C GLU A 69 -17.79 -13.18 27.37
N GLY A 70 -17.44 -13.76 26.22
CA GLY A 70 -18.18 -14.88 25.61
C GLY A 70 -17.99 -16.23 26.32
N LEU A 71 -17.07 -16.34 27.28
CA LEU A 71 -16.83 -17.59 28.00
C LEU A 71 -17.95 -17.87 28.99
N LYS A 72 -18.68 -18.98 28.78
CA LYS A 72 -19.71 -19.45 29.71
C LYS A 72 -19.13 -20.16 30.94
N GLN A 73 -17.86 -20.57 30.88
CA GLN A 73 -17.16 -21.28 31.95
C GLN A 73 -15.69 -20.86 32.01
N TRP A 74 -15.05 -21.08 33.15
CA TRP A 74 -13.61 -20.86 33.31
C TRP A 74 -12.81 -21.84 32.46
N LEU A 75 -11.73 -21.34 31.86
CA LEU A 75 -10.80 -22.14 31.07
C LEU A 75 -9.84 -22.89 32.00
N ASN A 76 -9.60 -24.16 31.71
CA ASN A 76 -8.65 -25.02 32.39
C ASN A 76 -7.24 -24.87 31.81
N HIS A 77 -6.24 -25.36 32.55
CA HIS A 77 -4.86 -25.36 32.10
C HIS A 77 -4.72 -26.19 30.82
N GLY A 78 -4.25 -25.56 29.73
CA GLY A 78 -4.09 -26.18 28.42
C GLY A 78 -5.22 -25.87 27.43
N ASP A 79 -6.29 -25.20 27.88
CA ASP A 79 -7.35 -24.73 26.98
C ASP A 79 -6.84 -23.61 26.07
N ILE A 80 -7.41 -23.53 24.86
CA ILE A 80 -7.09 -22.53 23.86
C ILE A 80 -8.21 -21.50 23.83
N LEU A 81 -7.86 -20.24 24.11
CA LEU A 81 -8.74 -19.11 23.84
C LEU A 81 -8.46 -18.59 22.43
N ILE A 82 -9.50 -18.60 21.60
CA ILE A 82 -9.46 -18.07 20.24
C ILE A 82 -9.85 -16.59 20.32
N VAL A 83 -8.93 -15.71 19.93
CA VAL A 83 -9.16 -14.27 19.84
C VAL A 83 -9.27 -13.90 18.37
N ASN A 84 -10.49 -13.65 17.91
CA ASN A 84 -10.72 -13.17 16.56
C ASN A 84 -10.44 -11.66 16.49
N THR A 85 -9.46 -11.28 15.68
CA THR A 85 -9.05 -9.87 15.51
C THR A 85 -9.48 -9.28 14.17
N SER A 86 -10.17 -10.04 13.31
CA SER A 86 -10.63 -9.57 12.01
C SER A 86 -11.60 -8.38 12.14
N GLU A 87 -12.60 -8.51 13.02
CA GLU A 87 -13.59 -7.46 13.30
C GLU A 87 -12.98 -6.21 13.94
N THR A 88 -11.81 -6.32 14.58
CA THR A 88 -11.14 -5.19 15.23
C THR A 88 -10.21 -4.42 14.31
N LYS A 89 -9.89 -4.97 13.12
CA LYS A 89 -9.17 -4.23 12.09
C LYS A 89 -10.08 -3.19 11.45
N ILE A 90 -11.37 -3.49 11.26
CA ILE A 90 -12.32 -2.59 10.61
C ILE A 90 -12.55 -1.35 11.48
N GLN A 91 -12.09 -0.19 11.00
CA GLN A 91 -12.35 1.09 11.66
C GLN A 91 -13.84 1.43 11.53
N LYS A 92 -14.37 2.13 12.54
CA LYS A 92 -15.71 2.72 12.49
C LYS A 92 -15.73 3.98 11.61
N ASP A 93 -15.15 3.86 10.43
CA ASP A 93 -15.06 4.92 9.44
C ASP A 93 -15.91 4.55 8.23
N ASP A 94 -16.19 5.55 7.39
CA ASP A 94 -16.88 5.35 6.12
C ASP A 94 -15.88 4.95 5.03
N CYS A 95 -16.30 4.05 4.14
CA CYS A 95 -15.55 3.73 2.94
C CYS A 95 -15.45 4.98 2.05
N ALA A 96 -14.24 5.43 1.75
CA ALA A 96 -14.03 6.64 0.95
C ALA A 96 -14.44 6.52 -0.54
N VAL A 97 -14.88 5.35 -0.99
CA VAL A 97 -15.38 5.12 -2.36
C VAL A 97 -16.90 5.25 -2.42
N CYS A 98 -17.64 4.57 -1.54
CA CYS A 98 -19.11 4.58 -1.55
C CYS A 98 -19.75 5.46 -0.45
N LEU A 99 -18.94 5.98 0.48
CA LEU A 99 -19.34 6.81 1.62
C LEU A 99 -20.31 6.13 2.59
N LYS A 100 -20.30 4.80 2.65
CA LYS A 100 -21.04 3.99 3.64
C LYS A 100 -20.11 3.48 4.73
N ALA A 101 -20.65 3.23 5.91
CA ALA A 101 -19.91 2.67 7.03
C ALA A 101 -19.18 1.37 6.67
N LEU A 102 -17.92 1.26 7.08
CA LEU A 102 -17.14 0.03 6.96
C LEU A 102 -17.59 -1.05 7.95
N ASP A 103 -18.20 -0.64 9.08
CA ASP A 103 -18.61 -1.52 10.18
C ASP A 103 -20.10 -1.91 10.18
N GLY A 104 -20.85 -1.65 9.10
CA GLY A 104 -22.31 -1.82 9.06
C GLY A 104 -22.82 -2.85 8.04
N ASP A 105 -23.48 -3.88 8.56
CA ASP A 105 -24.55 -4.77 8.07
C ASP A 105 -24.45 -5.37 6.63
N ASP A 106 -25.00 -6.59 6.46
CA ASP A 106 -24.87 -7.51 5.31
C ASP A 106 -24.97 -6.92 3.87
N GLU A 107 -25.46 -5.69 3.70
CA GLU A 107 -25.58 -5.00 2.42
C GLU A 107 -24.34 -4.20 1.98
N SER A 108 -23.42 -3.87 2.90
CA SER A 108 -22.28 -2.97 2.59
C SER A 108 -21.05 -3.71 2.05
N GLY A 109 -21.00 -5.03 2.25
CA GLY A 109 -19.89 -5.90 1.83
C GLY A 109 -18.72 -5.93 2.81
N GLU A 110 -17.83 -6.91 2.63
CA GLU A 110 -16.64 -7.08 3.47
C GLU A 110 -15.65 -5.91 3.32
N ALA A 111 -15.01 -5.49 4.40
CA ALA A 111 -13.98 -4.45 4.38
C ALA A 111 -12.56 -5.03 4.24
N CYS A 112 -11.72 -4.37 3.44
CA CYS A 112 -10.30 -4.68 3.30
C CYS A 112 -9.42 -3.51 3.75
N GLU A 113 -8.19 -3.82 4.16
CA GLU A 113 -7.16 -2.83 4.48
C GLU A 113 -6.00 -2.91 3.48
N LEU A 114 -5.59 -1.77 2.94
CA LEU A 114 -4.46 -1.67 2.03
C LEU A 114 -3.13 -1.59 2.81
N PRO A 115 -1.96 -1.86 2.19
CA PRO A 115 -0.64 -1.71 2.81
C PRO A 115 -0.27 -0.29 3.28
N CYS A 116 -1.14 0.69 3.05
CA CYS A 116 -1.03 2.05 3.57
C CYS A 116 -1.87 2.30 4.84
N GLY A 117 -2.61 1.29 5.32
CA GLY A 117 -3.50 1.36 6.48
C GLY A 117 -4.91 1.89 6.19
N HIS A 118 -5.21 2.31 4.96
CA HIS A 118 -6.55 2.79 4.59
C HIS A 118 -7.48 1.63 4.24
N GLN A 119 -8.76 1.79 4.57
CA GLN A 119 -9.77 0.75 4.45
C GLN A 119 -10.91 1.12 3.50
N TYR A 120 -11.44 0.10 2.83
CA TYR A 120 -12.51 0.20 1.84
C TYR A 120 -13.37 -1.07 1.89
N HIS A 121 -14.58 -1.04 1.36
CA HIS A 121 -15.25 -2.29 1.00
C HIS A 121 -14.47 -2.98 -0.12
N VAL A 122 -14.33 -4.30 -0.05
CA VAL A 122 -13.63 -5.15 -1.04
C VAL A 122 -14.13 -4.84 -2.44
N GLN A 123 -15.45 -4.90 -2.64
CA GLN A 123 -16.08 -4.62 -3.94
C GLN A 123 -15.80 -3.19 -4.42
N CYS A 124 -15.89 -2.20 -3.54
CA CYS A 124 -15.63 -0.80 -3.90
C CYS A 124 -14.18 -0.61 -4.39
N PHE A 125 -13.22 -1.24 -3.71
CA PHE A 125 -11.82 -1.17 -4.10
C PHE A 125 -11.54 -1.95 -5.39
N GLU A 126 -12.15 -3.12 -5.58
CA GLU A 126 -12.05 -3.92 -6.80
C GLU A 126 -12.60 -3.19 -8.03
N GLU A 127 -13.76 -2.54 -7.90
CA GLU A 127 -14.34 -1.73 -8.96
C GLU A 127 -13.44 -0.52 -9.28
N TYR A 128 -12.98 0.19 -8.25
CA TYR A 128 -12.05 1.32 -8.41
C TYR A 128 -10.76 0.90 -9.12
N ILE A 129 -10.14 -0.22 -8.72
CA ILE A 129 -8.89 -0.66 -9.33
C ILE A 129 -9.13 -1.17 -10.76
N SER A 130 -10.26 -1.82 -11.02
CA SER A 130 -10.58 -2.40 -12.33
C SER A 130 -10.96 -1.36 -13.38
N HIS A 131 -11.31 -0.14 -12.97
CA HIS A 131 -11.61 0.94 -13.89
C HIS A 131 -10.41 1.26 -14.80
N PRO A 132 -10.58 1.39 -16.14
CA PRO A 132 -9.47 1.63 -17.07
C PRO A 132 -8.66 2.89 -16.77
N SER A 133 -9.30 3.91 -16.22
CA SER A 133 -8.67 5.18 -15.82
C SER A 133 -8.07 5.16 -14.41
N SER A 134 -8.10 4.02 -13.72
CA SER A 134 -7.57 3.90 -12.37
C SER A 134 -6.05 4.01 -12.35
N LYS A 135 -5.53 4.85 -11.46
CA LYS A 135 -4.07 5.01 -11.26
C LYS A 135 -3.44 3.85 -10.50
N LYS A 136 -4.21 2.81 -10.12
CA LYS A 136 -3.73 1.68 -9.32
C LYS A 136 -3.00 2.16 -8.05
N CYS A 137 -3.59 3.14 -7.38
CA CYS A 137 -3.10 3.73 -6.13
C CYS A 137 -4.23 3.87 -5.11
N CYS A 138 -3.89 3.97 -3.83
CA CYS A 138 -4.86 4.25 -2.78
C CYS A 138 -5.63 5.56 -3.07
N PRO A 139 -6.98 5.55 -3.07
CA PRO A 139 -7.79 6.76 -3.27
C PRO A 139 -7.52 7.89 -2.25
N LEU A 140 -7.19 7.55 -1.00
CA LEU A 140 -7.01 8.53 0.07
C LEU A 140 -5.61 9.16 0.12
N CYS A 141 -4.55 8.35 -0.02
CA CYS A 141 -3.18 8.84 0.15
C CYS A 141 -2.32 8.80 -1.12
N CYS A 142 -2.89 8.35 -2.24
CA CYS A 142 -2.18 8.22 -3.51
C CYS A 142 -0.93 7.33 -3.47
N LYS A 143 -0.78 6.48 -2.44
CA LYS A 143 0.29 5.48 -2.42
C LYS A 143 0.01 4.44 -3.50
N TYR A 144 0.90 4.39 -4.48
CA TYR A 144 0.83 3.42 -5.57
C TYR A 144 1.14 2.01 -5.07
N PHE A 145 0.39 1.02 -5.57
CA PHE A 145 0.67 -0.41 -5.29
C PHE A 145 1.79 -0.94 -6.17
N GLU A 146 1.90 -0.37 -7.37
CA GLU A 146 2.94 -0.66 -8.35
C GLU A 146 3.48 0.66 -8.90
N ILE A 147 4.76 0.69 -9.29
CA ILE A 147 5.34 1.90 -9.88
C ILE A 147 4.52 2.26 -11.13
N PRO A 148 3.94 3.48 -11.24
CA PRO A 148 3.07 3.81 -12.36
C PRO A 148 3.85 3.84 -13.68
N MET A 149 3.16 3.49 -14.76
CA MET A 149 3.61 3.69 -16.14
C MET A 149 2.70 4.75 -16.76
N GLY A 150 3.27 5.84 -17.25
CA GLY A 150 2.50 6.88 -17.92
C GLY A 150 2.26 6.59 -19.40
N ASP A 151 1.64 7.57 -20.07
CA ASP A 151 1.23 7.48 -21.47
C ASP A 151 2.12 8.30 -22.41
N GLN A 152 3.18 8.97 -21.95
CA GLN A 152 4.15 9.69 -22.80
C GLN A 152 4.44 8.94 -24.11
N PRO A 153 4.37 9.56 -25.30
CA PRO A 153 4.62 8.90 -26.57
C PRO A 153 5.96 8.14 -26.59
N ARG A 154 5.98 6.93 -27.16
CA ARG A 154 7.17 6.05 -27.15
C ARG A 154 8.38 6.64 -27.86
N GLU A 155 8.12 7.51 -28.83
CA GLU A 155 9.14 8.21 -29.62
C GLU A 155 9.70 9.45 -28.90
N ALA A 156 9.21 9.77 -27.70
CA ALA A 156 9.77 10.85 -26.90
C ALA A 156 11.24 10.55 -26.56
N GLN A 157 12.09 11.56 -26.73
CA GLN A 157 13.51 11.51 -26.44
C GLN A 157 13.87 12.47 -25.32
N MET A 158 14.86 12.06 -24.51
CA MET A 158 15.46 12.87 -23.45
C MET A 158 16.97 12.80 -23.60
N LEU A 159 17.59 13.94 -23.88
CA LEU A 159 19.04 14.10 -23.91
C LEU A 159 19.47 14.94 -22.71
N ILE A 160 20.48 14.48 -21.97
CA ILE A 160 21.01 15.16 -20.80
C ILE A 160 22.47 15.49 -21.08
N ASN A 161 22.83 16.77 -21.00
CA ASN A 161 24.20 17.25 -21.15
C ASN A 161 24.62 18.00 -19.89
N LYS A 162 25.92 17.97 -19.55
CA LYS A 162 26.50 18.85 -18.53
C LYS A 162 27.07 20.09 -19.22
N ASN A 163 26.52 21.25 -18.89
CA ASN A 163 27.00 22.54 -19.38
C ASN A 163 27.83 23.21 -18.27
N TYR A 164 29.15 23.27 -18.46
CA TYR A 164 30.08 23.86 -17.50
C TYR A 164 30.14 25.39 -17.58
N HIS A 165 29.63 25.98 -18.67
CA HIS A 165 29.65 27.42 -18.90
C HIS A 165 28.37 28.12 -18.41
N LEU A 166 27.27 27.38 -18.28
CA LEU A 166 26.00 27.89 -17.78
C LEU A 166 25.91 27.78 -16.25
N LYS A 167 25.66 28.91 -15.59
CA LYS A 167 25.35 28.97 -14.15
C LYS A 167 23.92 29.44 -13.96
N LEU A 168 23.18 28.78 -13.07
CA LEU A 168 21.81 29.16 -12.76
C LEU A 168 21.79 30.21 -11.66
N PRO A 169 20.86 31.20 -11.71
CA PRO A 169 20.69 32.15 -10.63
C PRO A 169 20.45 31.45 -9.28
N GLY A 170 21.24 31.78 -8.27
CA GLY A 170 21.20 31.17 -6.94
C GLY A 170 21.98 29.86 -6.79
N HIS A 171 22.67 29.41 -7.83
CA HIS A 171 23.52 28.22 -7.86
C HIS A 171 24.82 28.48 -8.66
N GLU A 172 25.37 29.68 -8.55
CA GLU A 172 26.56 30.13 -9.30
C GLU A 172 27.83 29.37 -8.90
N ASP A 173 27.85 28.83 -7.69
CA ASP A 173 28.90 27.98 -7.13
C ASP A 173 28.92 26.56 -7.71
N SER A 174 27.83 26.12 -8.33
CA SER A 174 27.74 24.79 -8.94
C SER A 174 28.75 24.65 -10.07
N GLU A 175 29.54 23.57 -10.12
CA GLU A 175 30.55 23.36 -11.16
C GLU A 175 29.97 23.35 -12.58
N PHE A 176 28.76 22.80 -12.75
CA PHE A 176 28.06 22.71 -14.01
C PHE A 176 26.54 22.80 -13.82
N THR A 177 25.80 22.92 -14.91
CA THR A 177 24.34 22.80 -14.96
C THR A 177 23.98 21.62 -15.87
N TYR A 178 23.09 20.74 -15.42
CA TYR A 178 22.45 19.77 -16.32
C TYR A 178 21.50 20.51 -17.26
N GLU A 179 21.72 20.41 -18.56
CA GLU A 179 20.78 20.82 -19.59
C GLU A 179 20.04 19.58 -20.10
N ILE A 180 18.74 19.57 -19.93
CA ILE A 180 17.84 18.50 -20.38
C ILE A 180 17.11 18.99 -21.62
N GLN A 181 17.23 18.24 -22.71
CA GLN A 181 16.51 18.50 -23.95
C GLN A 181 15.49 17.37 -24.16
N TYR A 182 14.22 17.72 -24.12
CA TYR A 182 13.12 16.82 -24.45
C TYR A 182 12.66 17.08 -25.88
N SER A 183 12.44 16.01 -26.62
CA SER A 183 11.86 16.05 -27.96
C SER A 183 10.76 15.01 -28.05
N VAL A 184 9.52 15.46 -28.21
CA VAL A 184 8.36 14.61 -28.48
C VAL A 184 7.92 14.91 -29.92
N PRO A 185 8.08 13.97 -30.87
CA PRO A 185 7.65 14.20 -32.24
C PRO A 185 6.12 14.20 -32.36
N HIS A 186 5.59 14.76 -33.45
CA HIS A 186 4.18 14.59 -33.79
C HIS A 186 3.88 13.10 -34.04
N GLY A 187 2.66 12.66 -33.74
CA GLY A 187 2.32 11.25 -33.88
C GLY A 187 0.82 10.98 -33.85
N VAL A 188 0.48 9.70 -33.71
CA VAL A 188 -0.89 9.20 -33.57
C VAL A 188 -1.08 8.71 -32.14
N GLN A 189 -2.23 9.03 -31.55
CA GLN A 189 -2.60 8.61 -30.20
C GLN A 189 -2.72 7.08 -30.09
N GLU A 190 -1.84 6.48 -29.28
CA GLU A 190 -1.93 5.09 -28.80
C GLU A 190 -3.25 4.78 -28.08
N ALA A 191 -3.55 3.49 -27.89
CA ALA A 191 -4.76 3.01 -27.19
C ALA A 191 -4.89 3.53 -25.74
N SER A 192 -3.78 3.91 -25.10
CA SER A 192 -3.75 4.46 -23.75
C SER A 192 -4.15 5.93 -23.66
N HIS A 193 -4.18 6.67 -24.78
CA HIS A 193 -4.50 8.10 -24.79
C HIS A 193 -6.01 8.35 -24.89
N ILE A 194 -6.41 9.61 -24.66
CA ILE A 194 -7.81 10.04 -24.61
C ILE A 194 -8.59 9.84 -25.92
N ARG A 195 -7.93 9.88 -27.10
CA ARG A 195 -8.56 9.74 -28.42
C ARG A 195 -7.73 8.85 -29.34
N PRO A 196 -7.73 7.53 -29.13
CA PRO A 196 -6.93 6.59 -29.92
C PRO A 196 -7.11 6.77 -31.43
N GLY A 197 -6.02 6.71 -32.18
CA GLY A 197 -6.00 6.87 -33.64
C GLY A 197 -6.06 8.31 -34.15
N LYS A 198 -6.26 9.32 -33.28
CA LYS A 198 -6.17 10.73 -33.67
C LYS A 198 -4.75 11.26 -33.64
N LEU A 199 -4.45 12.25 -34.47
CA LEU A 199 -3.14 12.91 -34.48
C LEU A 199 -2.96 13.75 -33.21
N PHE A 200 -1.72 13.87 -32.76
CA PHE A 200 -1.29 14.86 -31.77
C PHE A 200 -0.07 15.63 -32.28
N THR A 201 0.09 16.84 -31.76
CA THR A 201 1.20 17.73 -32.12
C THR A 201 2.32 17.57 -31.09
N GLY A 202 3.53 17.27 -31.55
CA GLY A 202 4.72 17.16 -30.73
C GLY A 202 5.23 18.49 -30.16
N THR A 203 6.27 18.43 -29.34
CA THR A 203 6.92 19.59 -28.72
C THR A 203 8.41 19.34 -28.51
N GLN A 204 9.18 20.43 -28.46
CA GLN A 204 10.54 20.41 -27.92
C GLN A 204 10.60 21.30 -26.68
N ARG A 205 11.29 20.85 -25.63
CA ARG A 205 11.41 21.58 -24.36
C ARG A 205 12.84 21.48 -23.85
N ARG A 206 13.33 22.56 -23.24
CA ARG A 206 14.59 22.58 -22.51
C ARG A 206 14.32 22.84 -21.03
N ALA A 207 15.04 22.13 -20.18
CA ALA A 207 15.01 22.32 -18.73
C ALA A 207 16.44 22.31 -18.19
N TYR A 208 16.63 22.90 -17.01
CA TYR A 208 17.93 23.06 -16.39
C TYR A 208 17.88 22.63 -14.93
N VAL A 209 18.90 21.91 -14.47
CA VAL A 209 19.04 21.48 -13.06
C VAL A 209 20.47 21.81 -12.62
N PRO A 210 20.69 22.47 -11.47
CA PRO A 210 22.04 22.78 -11.00
C PRO A 210 22.83 21.50 -10.73
N GLY A 211 24.14 21.55 -10.95
CA GLY A 211 25.07 20.44 -10.69
C GLY A 211 25.41 20.22 -9.21
N THR A 212 24.43 20.38 -8.32
CA THR A 212 24.57 20.15 -6.87
C THR A 212 24.31 18.67 -6.52
N PRO A 213 24.63 18.22 -5.30
CA PRO A 213 24.22 16.89 -4.82
C PRO A 213 22.70 16.67 -4.91
N GLU A 214 21.91 17.65 -4.51
CA GLU A 214 20.44 17.62 -4.57
C GLU A 214 19.96 17.62 -6.03
N GLY A 215 20.55 18.47 -6.88
CA GLY A 215 20.25 18.51 -8.31
C GLY A 215 20.56 17.18 -9.01
N THR A 216 21.63 16.51 -8.60
CA THR A 216 21.97 15.17 -9.08
C THR A 216 20.91 14.13 -8.69
N GLN A 217 20.35 14.23 -7.48
CA GLN A 217 19.23 13.37 -7.06
C GLN A 217 17.97 13.65 -7.88
N VAL A 218 17.61 14.92 -8.08
CA VAL A 218 16.49 15.33 -8.94
C VAL A 218 16.69 14.81 -10.36
N MET A 219 17.88 14.93 -10.93
CA MET A 219 18.20 14.46 -12.28
C MET A 219 17.98 12.95 -12.43
N ARG A 220 18.37 12.14 -11.43
CA ARG A 220 18.11 10.70 -11.42
C ARG A 220 16.62 10.38 -11.41
N LEU A 221 15.84 11.11 -10.60
CA LEU A 221 14.39 10.94 -10.52
C LEU A 221 13.68 11.35 -11.81
N LEU A 222 14.10 12.45 -12.45
CA LEU A 222 13.56 12.89 -13.74
C LEU A 222 13.86 11.88 -14.85
N LYS A 223 15.07 11.33 -14.89
CA LYS A 223 15.42 10.26 -15.83
C LYS A 223 14.55 9.02 -15.62
N PHE A 224 14.39 8.60 -14.36
CA PHE A 224 13.52 7.48 -14.00
C PHE A 224 12.06 7.73 -14.39
N ALA A 225 11.52 8.92 -14.12
CA ALA A 225 10.17 9.30 -14.52
C ALA A 225 9.99 9.28 -16.04
N PHE A 226 10.99 9.72 -16.81
CA PHE A 226 10.97 9.66 -18.27
C PHE A 226 10.97 8.22 -18.80
N GLU A 227 11.81 7.35 -18.25
CA GLU A 227 11.84 5.90 -18.57
C GLU A 227 10.50 5.22 -18.23
N ARG A 228 9.82 5.71 -17.19
CA ARG A 228 8.45 5.29 -16.81
C ARG A 228 7.34 5.98 -17.60
N ARG A 229 7.66 6.76 -18.63
CA ARG A 229 6.69 7.51 -19.48
C ARG A 229 5.82 8.51 -18.70
N LEU A 230 6.32 9.06 -17.60
CA LEU A 230 5.58 9.96 -16.69
C LEU A 230 5.87 11.46 -16.91
N THR A 231 6.71 11.83 -17.87
CA THR A 231 7.12 13.24 -18.05
C THR A 231 6.16 14.03 -18.94
N PHE A 232 5.59 13.37 -19.97
CA PHE A 232 4.62 13.96 -20.88
C PHE A 232 3.35 13.12 -20.94
N THR A 233 2.28 13.71 -21.46
CA THR A 233 0.99 13.09 -21.76
C THR A 233 0.40 13.77 -23.01
N VAL A 234 -0.65 13.20 -23.61
CA VAL A 234 -1.29 13.70 -24.85
C VAL A 234 -2.72 14.15 -24.64
#